data_AF-A0A813UL65-F1
#
_entry.id   AF-A0A813UL65-F1
#
_cell.length_a   1.000
_cell.length_b   1.000
_cell.length_c   1.000
_cell.angle_alpha   90.00
_cell.angle_beta   90.00
_cell.angle_gamma   90.00
#
_symmetry.space_group_name_H-M   'P 1'
#
loop_
_entity.id
_entity.type
_entity.pdbx_description
1 polymer ?
#
loop_
_entity_poly.entity_id
_entity_poly.type
_entity_poly.pdbx_seq_one_letter_code
_entity_poly.pdbx_strand_id
1 'polypeptide(L)'
;MVSFLNAIPDNSLRIIVRKTPAVSIDLLSSLKPFSRNLWLLVFVIFIYAGILVCIMERQDNEALQDRSILSQLAMSVWYAFGNIVGYGGDFHSSTAAGRLLTASLYI
;
A
#
# COMPACT_ATOMS: atom_id res chain seq x y z
N MET A 1 31.20 -2.35 66.38
CA MET A 1 31.67 -1.93 65.04
C MET A 1 32.12 -3.21 64.33
N VAL A 2 31.49 -3.58 63.21
CA VAL A 2 31.83 -4.81 62.47
C VAL A 2 32.63 -4.40 61.23
N SER A 3 33.81 -5.00 61.06
CA SER A 3 34.70 -4.77 59.92
C SER A 3 34.64 -5.97 58.98
N PHE A 4 34.41 -5.73 57.69
CA PHE A 4 34.35 -6.78 56.67
C PHE A 4 35.71 -6.95 55.97
N LEU A 5 36.05 -8.20 55.60
CA LEU A 5 37.20 -8.52 54.76
C LEU A 5 36.87 -8.23 53.28
N ASN A 6 37.89 -8.11 52.42
CA ASN A 6 37.70 -7.89 50.97
C ASN A 6 36.75 -8.92 50.35
N ALA A 7 35.81 -8.45 49.54
CA ALA A 7 34.83 -9.30 48.87
C ALA A 7 35.52 -10.22 47.84
N ILE A 8 35.25 -11.53 47.89
CA ILE A 8 35.88 -12.54 47.03
C ILE A 8 34.97 -13.01 45.86
N PRO A 9 33.62 -12.92 45.93
CA PRO A 9 32.79 -13.11 44.73
C PRO A 9 32.08 -11.82 44.29
N ASP A 10 32.44 -11.33 43.10
CA ASP A 10 31.75 -10.26 42.37
C ASP A 10 30.43 -10.79 41.74
N ASN A 11 29.50 -11.24 42.57
CA ASN A 11 28.21 -11.72 42.09
C ASN A 11 27.26 -10.53 41.90
N SER A 12 27.08 -10.12 40.64
CA SER A 12 26.08 -9.11 40.27
C SER A 12 24.71 -9.76 40.03
N LEU A 13 23.66 -9.17 40.58
CA LEU A 13 22.28 -9.59 40.29
C LEU A 13 22.04 -9.55 38.78
N ARG A 14 21.63 -10.67 38.20
CA ARG A 14 21.25 -10.79 36.80
C ARG A 14 19.87 -11.44 36.68
N ILE A 15 19.07 -10.92 35.76
CA ILE A 15 17.75 -11.46 35.45
C ILE A 15 17.92 -12.49 34.34
N ILE A 16 17.49 -13.72 34.60
CA ILE A 16 17.42 -14.79 33.61
C ILE A 16 15.97 -14.89 33.16
N VAL A 17 15.71 -14.69 31.86
CA VAL A 17 14.39 -14.84 31.25
C VAL A 17 14.38 -16.00 30.27
N ARG A 18 13.24 -16.69 30.19
CA ARG A 18 13.03 -17.79 29.24
C ARG A 18 13.13 -17.27 27.81
N LYS A 19 13.88 -17.99 26.96
CA LYS A 19 13.94 -17.71 25.52
C LYS A 19 12.54 -17.87 24.93
N THR A 20 11.99 -16.76 24.46
CA THR A 20 10.70 -16.76 23.74
C THR A 20 10.93 -17.44 22.39
N PRO A 21 10.01 -18.33 21.93
CA PRO A 21 10.16 -19.01 20.65
C PRO A 21 10.38 -18.00 19.53
N ALA A 22 11.29 -18.35 18.62
CA ALA A 22 11.64 -17.50 17.48
C ALA A 22 10.37 -17.15 16.69
N VAL A 23 10.21 -15.85 16.45
CA VAL A 23 9.12 -15.26 15.67
C VAL A 23 9.01 -16.03 14.35
N SER A 24 7.87 -16.67 14.11
CA SER A 24 7.55 -17.23 12.80
C SER A 24 7.57 -16.08 11.80
N ILE A 25 8.31 -16.27 10.71
CA ILE A 25 8.29 -15.37 9.56
C ILE A 25 6.91 -15.46 8.92
N ASP A 26 5.99 -14.65 9.42
CA ASP A 26 4.67 -14.50 8.83
C ASP A 26 4.84 -13.69 7.53
N LEU A 27 4.50 -14.27 6.39
CA LEU A 27 4.57 -13.61 5.07
C LEU A 27 3.77 -12.30 5.02
N LEU A 28 2.76 -12.17 5.90
CA LEU A 28 1.94 -10.98 6.06
C LEU A 28 2.56 -9.92 6.99
N SER A 29 3.74 -10.17 7.55
CA SER A 29 4.45 -9.20 8.42
C SER A 29 4.81 -7.92 7.66
N SER A 30 5.01 -8.01 6.34
CA SER A 30 5.20 -6.84 5.47
C SER A 30 3.93 -5.98 5.28
N LEU A 31 2.74 -6.53 5.56
CA LEU A 31 1.46 -5.80 5.53
C LEU A 31 1.10 -5.18 6.88
N LYS A 32 1.82 -5.55 7.94
CA LYS A 32 1.68 -5.06 9.32
C LYS A 32 1.82 -3.54 9.52
N PRO A 33 2.62 -2.77 8.75
CA PRO A 33 2.67 -1.32 8.93
C PRO A 33 1.33 -0.63 8.60
N PHE A 34 0.46 -1.27 7.81
CA PHE A 34 -0.87 -0.77 7.51
C PHE A 34 -1.94 -1.57 8.25
N SER A 35 -2.78 -0.87 9.02
CA SER A 35 -3.97 -1.47 9.63
C SER A 35 -4.92 -2.01 8.55
N ARG A 36 -5.71 -3.04 8.87
CA ARG A 36 -6.73 -3.62 7.97
C ARG A 36 -7.68 -2.54 7.43
N ASN A 37 -8.02 -1.55 8.26
CA ASN A 37 -8.90 -0.44 7.87
C ASN A 37 -8.23 0.47 6.82
N LEU A 38 -6.92 0.70 6.93
CA LEU A 38 -6.17 1.50 5.96
C LEU A 38 -6.05 0.75 4.63
N TRP A 39 -5.82 -0.56 4.65
CA TRP A 39 -5.84 -1.39 3.43
C TRP A 39 -7.19 -1.34 2.72
N LEU A 40 -8.30 -1.41 3.46
CA LEU A 40 -9.64 -1.25 2.90
C LEU A 40 -9.86 0.15 2.31
N LEU A 41 -9.39 1.20 2.98
CA LEU A 41 -9.49 2.56 2.46
C LEU A 41 -8.71 2.75 1.15
N VAL A 42 -7.47 2.22 1.08
CA VAL A 42 -6.67 2.24 -0.15
C VAL A 42 -7.41 1.53 -1.27
N PHE A 43 -8.00 0.36 -1.00
CA PHE A 43 -8.79 -0.38 -1.97
C PHE A 43 -10.03 0.40 -2.45
N VAL A 44 -10.74 1.08 -1.54
CA VAL A 44 -11.91 1.90 -1.88
C VAL A 44 -11.51 3.11 -2.74
N ILE A 45 -10.44 3.82 -2.37
CA ILE A 45 -9.91 4.96 -3.14
C ILE A 45 -9.50 4.50 -4.54
N PHE A 46 -8.86 3.34 -4.65
CA PHE A 46 -8.46 2.75 -5.93
C PHE A 46 -9.65 2.48 -6.86
N ILE A 47 -10.70 1.83 -6.35
CA ILE A 47 -11.92 1.56 -7.12
C ILE A 47 -12.61 2.87 -7.50
N TYR A 48 -12.67 3.84 -6.60
CA TYR A 48 -13.24 5.16 -6.86
C TYR A 48 -12.49 5.91 -7.97
N ALA A 49 -11.15 5.91 -7.94
CA ALA A 49 -10.33 6.52 -8.97
C ALA A 49 -10.54 5.86 -10.34
N GLY A 50 -10.60 4.52 -10.39
CA GLY A 50 -10.90 3.78 -11.63
C GLY A 50 -12.28 4.12 -12.20
N ILE A 51 -13.31 4.25 -11.34
CA ILE A 51 -14.65 4.66 -11.76
C ILE A 51 -14.64 6.10 -12.31
N LEU A 52 -13.95 7.03 -11.65
CA LEU A 52 -13.83 8.42 -12.13
C LEU A 52 -13.17 8.49 -13.50
N VAL A 53 -12.05 7.80 -13.70
CA VAL A 53 -11.37 7.71 -15.00
C VAL A 53 -12.31 7.12 -16.04
N CYS A 54 -13.04 6.05 -15.71
CA CYS A 54 -14.01 5.46 -16.62
C CYS A 54 -15.13 6.44 -17.02
N ILE A 55 -15.67 7.23 -16.09
CA ILE A 55 -16.74 8.20 -16.40
C ILE A 55 -16.20 9.34 -17.26
N MET A 56 -15.00 9.83 -16.98
CA MET A 56 -14.40 10.97 -17.68
C MET A 56 -13.91 10.61 -19.09
N GLU A 57 -13.23 9.47 -19.26
CA GLU A 57 -12.77 9.00 -20.58
C GLU A 57 -13.93 8.50 -21.46
N ARG A 58 -15.04 8.06 -20.87
CA ARG A 58 -16.23 7.59 -21.62
C ARG A 58 -16.92 8.69 -22.41
N GLN A 59 -16.73 9.98 -22.07
CA GLN A 59 -17.37 11.09 -22.78
C GLN A 59 -16.63 11.53 -24.05
N ASP A 60 -15.30 11.37 -24.13
CA ASP A 60 -14.50 11.98 -25.19
C ASP A 60 -13.90 10.98 -26.21
N ASN A 61 -13.97 9.67 -25.95
CA ASN A 61 -13.21 8.68 -26.72
C ASN A 61 -14.12 7.65 -27.42
N GLU A 62 -14.31 7.82 -28.74
CA GLU A 62 -15.10 6.91 -29.59
C GLU A 62 -14.55 5.47 -29.59
N ALA A 63 -13.23 5.29 -29.38
CA ALA A 63 -12.58 3.98 -29.30
C ALA A 63 -12.95 3.16 -28.06
N LEU A 64 -13.45 3.82 -27.01
CA LEU A 64 -14.00 3.16 -25.82
C LEU A 64 -15.47 2.80 -26.04
N GLN A 65 -16.24 3.65 -26.73
CA GLN A 65 -17.70 3.54 -26.89
C GLN A 65 -18.20 2.19 -27.43
N ASP A 66 -17.40 1.52 -28.29
CA ASP A 66 -17.74 0.24 -28.91
C ASP A 66 -17.45 -1.00 -28.03
N ARG A 67 -16.86 -0.84 -26.84
CA ARG A 67 -16.53 -1.95 -25.93
C ARG A 67 -17.45 -2.01 -24.72
N SER A 68 -17.67 -3.24 -24.24
CA SER A 68 -18.41 -3.53 -23.00
C SER A 68 -17.92 -2.66 -21.84
N ILE A 69 -18.86 -2.07 -21.10
CA ILE A 69 -18.62 -1.20 -19.94
C ILE A 69 -17.68 -1.85 -18.93
N LEU A 70 -17.78 -3.17 -18.77
CA LEU A 70 -16.93 -3.94 -17.86
C LEU A 70 -15.46 -3.97 -18.32
N SER A 71 -15.23 -4.05 -19.64
CA SER A 71 -13.90 -4.01 -20.23
C SER A 71 -13.27 -2.62 -20.13
N GLN A 72 -14.06 -1.55 -20.26
CA GLN A 72 -13.58 -0.18 -20.03
C GLN A 72 -13.18 0.06 -18.58
N LEU A 73 -14.02 -0.39 -17.64
CA LEU A 73 -13.72 -0.33 -16.21
C LEU A 73 -12.45 -1.10 -15.88
N ALA A 74 -12.29 -2.32 -16.40
CA ALA A 74 -11.08 -3.10 -16.19
C ALA A 74 -9.83 -2.38 -16.74
N MET A 75 -9.91 -1.77 -17.93
CA MET A 75 -8.79 -1.05 -18.54
C MET A 75 -8.41 0.22 -17.76
N SER A 76 -9.41 1.00 -17.32
CA SER A 76 -9.21 2.22 -16.53
C SER A 76 -8.67 1.92 -15.13
N VAL A 77 -9.17 0.88 -14.48
CA VAL A 77 -8.66 0.36 -13.21
C VAL A 77 -7.23 -0.16 -13.36
N TRP A 78 -6.92 -0.85 -14.46
CA TRP A 78 -5.57 -1.31 -14.78
C TRP A 78 -4.61 -0.14 -15.01
N TYR A 79 -5.06 0.92 -15.70
CA TYR A 79 -4.27 2.14 -15.89
C TYR A 79 -4.01 2.88 -14.58
N ALA A 80 -5.04 3.07 -13.74
CA ALA A 80 -4.89 3.67 -12.42
C ALA A 80 -3.90 2.86 -11.55
N PHE A 81 -3.95 1.53 -11.65
CA PHE A 81 -3.01 0.65 -10.96
C PHE A 81 -1.57 0.83 -11.44
N GLY A 82 -1.36 0.86 -12.76
CA GLY A 82 -0.04 1.11 -13.34
C GLY A 82 0.55 2.44 -12.85
N ASN A 83 -0.25 3.50 -12.82
CA ASN A 83 0.19 4.81 -12.32
C ASN A 83 0.57 4.79 -10.84
N ILE A 84 -0.26 4.19 -9.97
CA ILE A 84 0.03 4.10 -8.52
C ILE A 84 1.27 3.27 -8.23
N VAL A 85 1.50 2.19 -8.98
CA VAL A 85 2.65 1.30 -8.79
C VAL A 85 3.91 1.86 -9.47
N GLY A 86 3.81 3.00 -10.17
CA GLY A 86 4.92 3.65 -10.87
C GLY A 86 5.29 2.99 -12.20
N TYR A 87 4.54 1.97 -12.63
CA TYR A 87 4.60 1.41 -13.98
C TYR A 87 3.61 2.18 -14.85
N GLY A 88 3.98 3.41 -15.25
CA GLY A 88 3.16 4.25 -16.12
C GLY A 88 2.62 3.44 -17.31
N GLY A 89 1.30 3.25 -17.35
CA GLY A 89 0.67 2.55 -18.47
C GLY A 89 0.67 3.44 -19.71
N ASP A 90 0.93 2.87 -20.88
CA ASP A 90 0.88 3.51 -22.21
C ASP A 90 -0.56 3.90 -22.62
N PHE A 91 -1.28 4.63 -21.77
CA PHE A 91 -2.54 5.27 -22.09
C PHE A 91 -2.35 6.78 -22.07
N HIS A 92 -2.31 7.37 -23.26
CA HIS A 92 -2.26 8.80 -23.47
C HIS A 92 -3.66 9.38 -23.28
N SER A 93 -3.93 10.00 -22.13
CA SER A 93 -5.20 10.70 -21.89
C SER A 93 -5.25 11.98 -22.73
N SER A 94 -6.14 11.98 -23.74
CA SER A 94 -6.29 13.15 -24.63
C SER A 94 -6.95 14.33 -23.92
N THR A 95 -7.81 14.08 -22.93
CA THR A 95 -8.59 15.10 -22.21
C THR A 95 -7.78 15.77 -21.09
N ALA A 96 -7.90 17.10 -20.96
CA ALA A 96 -7.22 17.89 -19.93
C ALA A 96 -7.53 17.42 -18.49
N ALA A 97 -8.77 16.97 -18.25
CA ALA A 97 -9.20 16.48 -16.95
C ALA A 97 -8.63 15.07 -16.64
N GLY A 98 -8.42 14.22 -17.65
CA GLY A 98 -7.71 12.94 -17.49
C GLY A 98 -6.25 13.15 -17.11
N ARG A 99 -5.57 14.15 -17.70
CA ARG A 99 -4.20 14.52 -17.33
C ARG A 99 -4.08 15.04 -15.91
N LEU A 100 -5.05 15.83 -15.44
CA LEU A 100 -5.09 16.29 -14.05
C LEU A 100 -5.28 15.12 -13.07
N LEU A 101 -6.14 14.15 -13.40
CA LEU A 101 -6.30 12.95 -12.59
C LEU A 101 -5.01 12.12 -12.52
N THR A 102 -4.36 11.88 -13.66
CA THR A 102 -3.06 11.19 -13.70
C THR A 102 -2.01 11.93 -12.86
N ALA A 103 -1.94 13.26 -12.94
CA ALA A 103 -1.03 14.06 -12.13
C ALA A 103 -1.33 13.97 -10.63
N SER A 104 -2.61 13.92 -10.23
CA SER A 104 -2.99 13.73 -8.83
C SER A 104 -2.79 12.29 -8.31
N LEU A 105 -2.80 11.30 -9.19
CA LEU A 105 -2.49 9.89 -8.87
C LEU A 105 -0.99 9.62 -8.73
N TYR A 106 -0.15 10.48 -9.30
CA TYR A 106 1.30 10.34 -9.31
C TYR A 106 2.00 11.00 -8.10
N ILE A 107 1.27 11.81 -7.32
CA ILE A 107 1.76 12.50 -6.12
C ILE A 107 1.61 11.63 -4.87
#